data_AF-A0A9P5QYT0-F1
#
_entry.id   AF-A0A9P5QYT0-F1
#
_cell.length_a   1.000
_cell.length_b   1.000
_cell.length_c   1.000
_cell.angle_alpha   90.00
_cell.angle_beta   90.00
_cell.angle_gamma   90.00
#
_symmetry.space_group_name_H-M   'P 1'
#
loop_
_entity.id
_entity.type
_entity.pdbx_description
1 polymer ?
#
loop_
_entity_poly.entity_id
_entity_poly.type
_entity_poly.pdbx_seq_one_letter_code
_entity_poly.pdbx_strand_id
1 'polypeptide(L)'
;MLRNLARPALRATQRRCASTTTAGSEIPLTNLELRWKTLSAHEQGSLAKHLEKVQAGDWSKMTVEQKKAAYWVAFGPHGARTPLTGPGHAVKVVAGATAVVGV
;
A
#
# COMPACT_ATOMS: atom_id res chain seq x y z
N MET A 1 14.08 53.07 38.95
CA MET A 1 13.45 51.76 39.18
C MET A 1 13.08 51.15 37.84
N LEU A 2 13.95 50.33 37.22
CA LEU A 2 13.64 49.62 35.98
C LEU A 2 13.29 48.16 36.31
N ARG A 3 12.01 47.78 36.11
CA ARG A 3 11.55 46.40 36.26
C ARG A 3 11.76 45.67 34.94
N ASN A 4 12.74 44.77 34.92
CA ASN A 4 13.07 43.90 33.81
C ASN A 4 11.96 42.85 33.64
N LEU A 5 11.15 42.96 32.58
CA LEU A 5 10.11 41.99 32.26
C LEU A 5 10.72 40.83 31.46
N ALA A 6 11.12 39.76 32.16
CA ALA A 6 11.50 38.51 31.51
C ALA A 6 10.24 37.79 30.99
N ARG A 7 10.12 37.67 29.66
CA ARG A 7 9.10 36.83 29.01
C ARG A 7 9.57 35.37 29.00
N PRO A 8 8.78 34.40 29.51
CA PRO A 8 9.12 32.99 29.33
C PRO A 8 8.84 32.57 27.88
N ALA A 9 9.85 32.04 27.19
CA ALA A 9 9.68 31.39 25.90
C ALA A 9 9.02 30.01 26.13
N LEU A 10 7.79 29.84 25.62
CA LEU A 10 7.11 28.55 25.61
C LEU A 10 7.84 27.64 24.62
N ARG A 11 8.56 26.65 25.13
CA ARG A 11 9.21 25.61 24.33
C ARG A 11 8.11 24.63 23.87
N ALA A 12 7.64 24.79 22.63
CA ALA A 12 6.73 23.83 22.01
C ALA A 12 7.46 22.49 21.82
N THR A 13 7.23 21.54 22.72
CA THR A 13 7.72 20.17 22.57
C THR A 13 6.98 19.52 21.41
N GLN A 14 7.68 19.33 20.29
CA GLN A 14 7.19 18.56 19.15
C GLN A 14 6.87 17.13 19.59
N ARG A 15 5.58 16.82 19.79
CA ARG A 15 5.10 15.45 19.95
C ARG A 15 5.30 14.74 18.62
N ARG A 16 6.38 13.95 18.52
CA ARG A 16 6.49 12.96 17.46
C ARG A 16 5.46 11.87 17.77
N CYS A 17 4.46 11.71 16.91
CA CYS A 17 3.62 10.51 16.90
C CYS A 17 4.53 9.33 16.55
N ALA A 18 4.96 8.59 17.56
CA ALA A 18 5.64 7.32 17.35
C ALA A 18 4.59 6.31 16.91
N SER A 19 4.69 5.83 15.67
CA SER A 19 3.93 4.67 15.21
C SER A 19 4.33 3.48 16.07
N THR A 20 3.38 2.90 16.81
CA THR A 20 3.56 1.61 17.47
C THR A 20 3.69 0.53 16.40
N THR A 21 4.92 0.27 15.95
CA THR A 21 5.26 -1.00 15.31
C THR A 21 5.37 -2.04 16.43
N THR A 22 4.34 -2.86 16.59
CA THR A 22 4.40 -4.03 17.47
C THR A 22 5.61 -4.87 17.04
N ALA A 23 6.52 -5.10 17.97
CA ALA A 23 7.73 -5.87 17.75
C ALA A 23 7.37 -7.33 17.43
N GLY A 24 7.34 -7.66 16.14
CA GLY A 24 7.14 -9.01 15.65
C GLY A 24 7.33 -9.09 14.16
N SER A 25 8.53 -8.80 13.64
CA SER A 25 8.93 -9.07 12.23
C SER A 25 7.81 -8.82 11.20
N GLU A 26 7.06 -7.74 11.37
CA GLU A 26 5.80 -7.55 10.66
C GLU A 26 6.15 -6.99 9.29
N ILE A 27 5.98 -7.80 8.25
CA ILE A 27 6.26 -7.36 6.88
C ILE A 27 5.43 -6.10 6.63
N PRO A 28 6.03 -4.96 6.25
CA PRO A 28 5.31 -3.69 6.18
C PRO A 28 4.21 -3.76 5.12
N LEU A 29 2.95 -3.72 5.58
CA LEU A 29 1.73 -3.78 4.74
C LEU A 29 1.31 -2.41 4.20
N THR A 30 2.01 -1.35 4.60
CA THR A 30 1.74 0.02 4.15
C THR A 30 1.92 0.13 2.63
N ASN A 31 0.87 0.63 1.96
CA ASN A 31 0.84 0.80 0.50
C ASN A 31 1.20 -0.46 -0.30
N LEU A 32 0.74 -1.64 0.15
CA LEU A 32 0.97 -2.93 -0.52
C LEU A 32 0.65 -2.88 -2.02
N GLU A 33 -0.43 -2.21 -2.42
CA GLU A 33 -0.91 -2.16 -3.81
C GLU A 33 0.14 -1.61 -4.79
N LEU A 34 0.88 -0.58 -4.36
CA LEU A 34 1.95 0.04 -5.16
C LEU A 34 3.19 -0.86 -5.22
N ARG A 35 3.53 -1.49 -4.10
CA ARG A 35 4.75 -2.31 -3.94
C ARG A 35 4.60 -3.73 -4.48
N TRP A 36 3.39 -4.25 -4.57
CA TRP A 36 3.13 -5.63 -4.99
C TRP A 36 3.80 -5.97 -6.33
N LYS A 37 3.81 -5.02 -7.27
CA LYS A 37 4.44 -5.16 -8.59
C LYS A 37 5.97 -5.25 -8.54
N THR A 38 6.59 -4.70 -7.51
CA THR A 38 8.06 -4.66 -7.36
C THR A 38 8.58 -5.78 -6.46
N LEU A 39 7.70 -6.44 -5.69
CA LEU A 39 8.07 -7.52 -4.79
C LEU A 39 8.42 -8.79 -5.59
N SER A 40 9.43 -9.52 -5.11
CA SER A 40 9.78 -10.84 -5.64
C SER A 40 8.69 -11.88 -5.30
N ALA A 41 8.62 -12.95 -6.08
CA ALA A 41 7.67 -14.04 -5.84
C ALA A 41 7.82 -14.66 -4.43
N HIS A 42 9.05 -14.71 -3.91
CA HIS A 42 9.34 -15.21 -2.57
C HIS A 42 8.76 -14.31 -1.47
N GLU A 43 8.90 -12.99 -1.61
CA GLU A 43 8.32 -12.02 -0.67
C GLU A 43 6.79 -12.02 -0.72
N GLN A 44 6.21 -12.10 -1.92
CA GLN A 44 4.76 -12.22 -2.10
C GLN A 44 4.22 -13.48 -1.38
N GLY A 45 4.90 -14.62 -1.52
CA GLY A 45 4.56 -15.85 -0.82
C GLY A 45 4.67 -15.72 0.71
N SER A 46 5.73 -15.07 1.20
CA SER A 46 5.92 -14.84 2.64
C SER A 46 4.84 -13.91 3.22
N LEU A 47 4.43 -12.89 2.47
CA LEU A 47 3.30 -12.01 2.80
C LEU A 47 1.98 -12.76 2.84
N ALA A 48 1.70 -13.59 1.84
CA ALA A 48 0.48 -14.40 1.80
C ALA A 48 0.40 -15.33 3.03
N LYS A 49 1.52 -15.98 3.39
CA LYS A 49 1.60 -16.84 4.58
C LYS A 49 1.42 -16.07 5.89
N HIS A 50 1.92 -14.84 5.96
CA HIS A 50 1.68 -13.97 7.11
C HIS A 50 0.20 -13.59 7.21
N LEU A 51 -0.42 -13.14 6.11
CA LEU A 51 -1.83 -12.77 6.07
C LEU A 51 -2.74 -13.96 6.40
N GLU A 52 -2.41 -15.17 5.96
CA GLU A 52 -3.12 -16.40 6.29
C GLU A 52 -3.17 -16.65 7.81
N LYS A 53 -2.03 -16.47 8.51
CA LYS A 53 -1.97 -16.59 9.98
C LYS A 53 -2.82 -15.53 10.69
N VAL A 54 -2.82 -14.31 10.18
CA VAL A 54 -3.63 -13.20 10.73
C VAL A 54 -5.13 -13.47 10.51
N GLN A 55 -5.50 -13.95 9.32
CA GLN A 55 -6.87 -14.28 8.95
C GLN A 55 -7.43 -15.50 9.71
N ALA A 56 -6.58 -16.43 10.14
CA ALA A 56 -6.99 -17.56 10.97
C ALA A 56 -7.41 -17.13 12.41
N GLY A 57 -7.06 -15.90 12.83
CA GLY A 57 -7.41 -15.34 14.13
C GLY A 57 -8.74 -14.57 14.15
N ASP A 58 -8.85 -13.63 15.09
CA ASP A 58 -10.03 -12.77 15.27
C ASP A 58 -10.02 -11.57 14.30
N TRP A 59 -11.03 -11.51 13.43
CA TRP A 59 -11.16 -10.50 12.37
C TRP A 59 -11.50 -9.10 12.89
N SER A 60 -12.03 -9.01 14.13
CA SER A 60 -12.29 -7.73 14.79
C SER A 60 -11.00 -7.01 15.17
N LYS A 61 -9.91 -7.77 15.37
CA LYS A 61 -8.60 -7.25 15.78
C LYS A 61 -7.67 -6.92 14.60
N MET A 62 -8.04 -7.31 13.37
CA MET A 62 -7.27 -6.96 12.17
C MET A 62 -7.32 -5.46 11.90
N THR A 63 -6.15 -4.88 11.60
CA THR A 63 -6.04 -3.48 11.20
C THR A 63 -6.68 -3.26 9.81
N VAL A 64 -7.08 -2.02 9.52
CA VAL A 64 -7.64 -1.68 8.19
C VAL A 64 -6.63 -1.96 7.07
N GLU A 65 -5.34 -1.75 7.33
CA GLU A 65 -4.27 -2.05 6.37
C GLU A 65 -4.15 -3.55 6.10
N GLN A 66 -4.22 -4.39 7.13
CA GLN A 66 -4.23 -5.85 6.99
C GLN A 66 -5.44 -6.32 6.18
N LYS A 67 -6.61 -5.72 6.39
CA LYS A 67 -7.83 -6.03 5.63
C LYS A 67 -7.69 -5.65 4.16
N LYS A 68 -7.16 -4.46 3.87
CA LYS A 68 -6.88 -4.02 2.50
C LYS A 68 -5.84 -4.90 1.81
N ALA A 69 -4.76 -5.24 2.52
CA ALA A 69 -3.72 -6.13 2.01
C ALA A 69 -4.28 -7.53 1.71
N ALA A 70 -5.06 -8.09 2.63
CA ALA A 70 -5.77 -9.35 2.43
C ALA A 70 -6.65 -9.34 1.18
N TYR A 71 -7.44 -8.28 1.01
CA TYR A 71 -8.28 -8.10 -0.18
C TYR A 71 -7.45 -8.01 -1.46
N TRP A 72 -6.37 -7.23 -1.46
CA TRP A 72 -5.49 -7.09 -2.62
C TRP A 72 -4.80 -8.41 -3.00
N VAL A 73 -4.28 -9.16 -2.02
CA VAL A 73 -3.64 -10.46 -2.29
C VAL A 73 -4.65 -11.47 -2.84
N ALA A 74 -5.87 -11.50 -2.32
CA ALA A 74 -6.90 -12.43 -2.77
C ALA A 74 -7.58 -12.02 -4.08
N PHE A 75 -7.79 -10.72 -4.33
CA PHE A 75 -8.65 -10.19 -5.39
C PHE A 75 -8.07 -9.08 -6.26
N GLY A 76 -6.81 -8.68 -6.04
CA GLY A 76 -6.16 -7.66 -6.84
C GLY A 76 -5.96 -8.06 -8.31
N PRO A 77 -5.71 -7.07 -9.20
CA PRO A 77 -5.44 -7.28 -10.62
C PRO A 77 -4.01 -7.82 -10.83
N HIS A 78 -3.75 -9.03 -10.33
CA HIS A 78 -2.49 -9.74 -10.46
C HIS A 78 -2.72 -11.21 -10.85
N GLY A 79 -1.65 -11.89 -11.25
CA GLY A 79 -1.71 -13.27 -11.72
C GLY A 79 -2.70 -13.42 -12.89
N ALA A 80 -3.62 -14.38 -12.76
CA ALA A 80 -4.66 -14.64 -13.76
C ALA A 80 -5.69 -13.51 -13.93
N ARG A 81 -5.76 -12.55 -13.00
CA ARG A 81 -6.71 -11.42 -13.04
C ARG A 81 -6.07 -10.13 -13.56
N THR A 82 -4.91 -10.24 -14.20
CA THR A 82 -4.28 -9.10 -14.85
C THR A 82 -5.16 -8.65 -16.02
N PRO A 83 -5.52 -7.36 -16.13
CA PRO A 83 -6.34 -6.87 -17.23
C PRO A 83 -5.62 -7.09 -18.58
N LEU A 84 -6.34 -7.65 -19.55
CA LEU A 84 -5.86 -7.89 -20.91
C LEU A 84 -5.47 -6.60 -21.63
N THR A 85 -6.22 -5.52 -21.35
CA THR A 85 -6.04 -4.23 -22.01
C THR A 85 -5.42 -3.24 -21.04
N GLY A 86 -4.17 -2.85 -21.31
CA GLY A 86 -3.47 -1.80 -20.58
C GLY A 86 -3.83 -0.39 -21.04
N PRO A 87 -3.29 0.65 -20.38
CA PRO A 87 -3.45 2.03 -20.80
C PRO A 87 -2.92 2.22 -22.23
N GLY A 88 -3.69 2.91 -23.08
CA GLY A 88 -3.35 3.17 -24.48
C GLY A 88 -3.66 2.01 -25.45
N HIS A 89 -4.19 0.88 -24.97
CA HIS A 89 -4.56 -0.25 -25.84
C HIS A 89 -5.60 0.15 -26.89
N ALA A 90 -6.62 0.92 -26.50
CA ALA A 90 -7.66 1.38 -27.42
C ALA A 90 -7.10 2.21 -28.59
N VAL A 91 -6.14 3.11 -28.31
CA VAL A 91 -5.48 3.93 -29.34
C VAL A 91 -4.70 3.04 -30.30
N LYS A 92 -3.99 2.03 -29.80
CA LYS A 92 -3.26 1.06 -30.65
C LYS A 92 -4.21 0.28 -31.56
N VAL A 93 -5.34 -0.19 -31.03
CA VAL A 93 -6.35 -0.92 -31.80
C VAL A 93 -6.98 -0.05 -32.87
N VAL A 94 -7.41 1.17 -32.51
CA VAL A 94 -8.02 2.11 -33.46
C VAL A 94 -7.02 2.50 -34.55
N ALA A 95 -5.79 2.88 -34.18
CA ALA A 95 -4.75 3.25 -35.14
C ALA A 95 -4.37 2.09 -36.08
N GLY A 96 -4.29 0.86 -35.56
CA GLY A 96 -4.04 -0.33 -36.37
C GLY A 96 -5.20 -0.62 -37.33
N ALA A 97 -6.45 -0.54 -36.86
CA ALA A 97 -7.63 -0.76 -37.67
C ALA A 97 -7.77 0.28 -38.80
N THR A 98 -7.59 1.57 -38.49
CA THR A 98 -7.64 2.63 -39.50
C THR A 98 -6.50 2.55 -40.50
N ALA A 99 -5.30 2.10 -40.08
CA ALA A 99 -4.19 1.90 -41.00
C ALA A 99 -4.46 0.79 -42.03
N VAL A 100 -5.19 -0.28 -41.67
CA VAL A 100 -5.54 -1.35 -42.61
C VAL A 100 -6.69 -0.98 -43.53
N VAL A 101 -7.72 -0.30 -43.01
CA VAL A 101 -8.90 0.09 -43.80
C VAL A 101 -8.60 1.28 -44.73
N GLY A 102 -7.67 2.14 -44.34
CA GLY A 102 -7.27 3.33 -45.11
C GLY A 102 -6.21 3.09 -46.19
N VAL A 103 -5.70 1.86 -46.32
CA VAL A 103 -4.79 1.40 -47.40
C VAL A 103 -5.60 0.66 -48.45
#